data_AF-A0A093FYX8-F1
#
_entry.id   AF-A0A093FYX8-F1
#
_cell.length_a   1.000
_cell.length_b   1.000
_cell.length_c   1.000
_cell.angle_alpha   90.00
_cell.angle_beta   90.00
_cell.angle_gamma   90.00
#
_symmetry.space_group_name_H-M   'P 1'
#
loop_
_entity.id
_entity.type
_entity.pdbx_description
1 polymer ?
#
loop_
_entity_poly.entity_id
_entity_poly.type
_entity_poly.pdbx_seq_one_letter_code
_entity_poly.pdbx_strand_id
1 'polypeptide(L)'
;LVGGMEKIKQHTFALAHYTYTVLSTLKYASGAPVVRIYSDTDFSSPDIQGPIINFNILDENGEVIGFSQVDKMASLYNIHVRTGCFCNTGACQMHLGISNEDIQRNLQAGHVCGDDMDLVDGRPTGSVRISFGYMSSFEDAQTFLKFIIATRLSELDTEIPFQSSLTKLTRESVPDDHPSCNNADKLSPVPYLLDRELRNSSSVTKMTVNWQPPEAGAESIRAAVSETAVPTCRRGGKPITVTNIYLYPIKSCSAFEVTEWPVGNQGLLYDRNWMVVNQNGVCMTQKQEPRLCLVNPSIDLKKRVMVIQAQGMDPISVSLEENTGKEAVISESKVCSHRVKAYDCGERIAGWFSLFLGRPCRLIRQSSDVKNRLHQKNAKGLGSATNISLSFVNEAQYLLINIASILQLKEHISARLEEPLETVELIRRFRANIVISAPESFEEEEWAEISIGALRFQVVGPCSRCQVICIDQQSGERNKEFLQSLSAARGRKTNLGIYLMNQPLHSSFPDILSVGSQVLPVLKDNTEIQPPTSSEE
;
A
#
# COMPACT_ATOMS: atom_id res chain seq x y z
N LEU A 1 -10.46 9.88 -36.34
CA LEU A 1 -9.30 10.66 -35.85
C LEU A 1 -9.73 12.10 -35.74
N VAL A 2 -10.08 12.53 -34.52
CA VAL A 2 -10.55 13.90 -34.26
C VAL A 2 -9.48 14.88 -34.78
N GLY A 3 -9.90 15.81 -35.63
CA GLY A 3 -9.03 16.73 -36.38
C GLY A 3 -8.22 17.68 -35.51
N GLY A 4 -7.63 18.74 -36.10
CA GLY A 4 -6.65 19.64 -35.48
C GLY A 4 -7.05 20.23 -34.11
N MET A 5 -6.13 20.98 -33.50
CA MET A 5 -6.19 21.42 -32.09
C MET A 5 -7.55 21.96 -31.61
N GLU A 6 -8.30 22.64 -32.46
CA GLU A 6 -9.65 23.13 -32.12
C GLU A 6 -10.64 22.01 -31.77
N LYS A 7 -10.62 20.90 -32.51
CA LYS A 7 -11.47 19.74 -32.20
C LYS A 7 -11.02 19.04 -30.92
N ILE A 8 -9.71 19.01 -30.65
CA ILE A 8 -9.15 18.46 -29.40
C ILE A 8 -9.57 19.33 -28.21
N LYS A 9 -9.51 20.66 -28.36
CA LYS A 9 -9.96 21.65 -27.37
C LYS A 9 -11.43 21.43 -27.04
N GLN A 10 -12.30 21.38 -28.05
CA GLN A 10 -13.73 21.15 -27.86
C GLN A 10 -14.04 19.79 -27.21
N HIS A 11 -13.38 18.73 -27.67
CA HIS A 11 -13.53 17.38 -27.11
C HIS A 11 -13.17 17.32 -25.62
N THR A 12 -11.96 17.74 -25.28
CA THR A 12 -11.46 17.65 -23.90
C THR A 12 -12.23 18.59 -22.97
N PHE A 13 -12.63 19.77 -23.44
CA PHE A 13 -13.50 20.67 -22.70
C PHE A 13 -14.89 20.08 -22.47
N ALA A 14 -15.52 19.45 -23.47
CA ALA A 14 -16.83 18.83 -23.30
C ALA A 14 -16.83 17.74 -22.22
N LEU A 15 -15.79 16.92 -22.15
CA LEU A 15 -15.60 15.91 -21.10
C LEU A 15 -15.45 16.55 -19.71
N ALA A 16 -14.62 17.60 -19.62
CA ALA A 16 -14.42 18.32 -18.37
C ALA A 16 -15.70 19.04 -17.92
N HIS A 17 -16.38 19.78 -18.81
CA HIS A 17 -17.62 20.46 -18.51
C HIS A 17 -18.71 19.47 -18.04
N TYR A 18 -18.91 18.36 -18.76
CA TYR A 18 -19.84 17.30 -18.35
C TYR A 18 -19.53 16.79 -16.93
N THR A 19 -18.27 16.45 -16.68
CA THR A 19 -17.84 15.91 -15.38
C THR A 19 -18.00 16.95 -14.26
N TYR A 20 -17.65 18.21 -14.53
CA TYR A 20 -17.81 19.33 -13.61
C TYR A 20 -19.29 19.56 -13.26
N THR A 21 -20.18 19.57 -14.25
CA THR A 21 -21.61 19.75 -14.03
C THR A 21 -22.17 18.66 -13.14
N VAL A 22 -21.87 17.39 -13.42
CA VAL A 22 -22.37 16.28 -12.59
C VAL A 22 -21.79 16.35 -11.19
N LEU A 23 -20.47 16.50 -11.04
CA LEU A 23 -19.80 16.59 -9.74
C LEU A 23 -20.40 17.69 -8.85
N SER A 24 -20.66 18.87 -9.42
CA SER A 24 -21.22 20.03 -8.70
C SER A 24 -22.64 19.78 -8.18
N THR A 25 -23.36 18.81 -8.76
CA THR A 25 -24.72 18.45 -8.34
C THR A 25 -24.77 17.35 -7.29
N LEU A 26 -23.67 16.63 -7.05
CA LEU A 26 -23.65 15.50 -6.10
C LEU A 26 -23.76 16.01 -4.66
N LYS A 27 -24.78 15.50 -3.95
CA LYS A 27 -25.07 15.81 -2.55
C LYS A 27 -25.40 14.54 -1.77
N TYR A 28 -25.08 14.54 -0.49
CA TYR A 28 -25.57 13.55 0.48
C TYR A 28 -27.07 13.77 0.75
N ALA A 29 -27.77 12.78 1.33
CA ALA A 29 -29.14 12.94 1.81
C ALA A 29 -29.35 14.15 2.74
N SER A 30 -28.31 14.58 3.48
CA SER A 30 -28.33 15.79 4.31
C SER A 30 -28.36 17.10 3.51
N GLY A 31 -28.18 17.04 2.19
CA GLY A 31 -28.01 18.19 1.30
C GLY A 31 -26.57 18.71 1.24
N ALA A 32 -25.65 18.17 2.05
CA ALA A 32 -24.24 18.54 2.03
C ALA A 32 -23.58 18.14 0.69
N PRO A 33 -22.68 18.97 0.13
CA PRO A 33 -22.01 18.65 -1.13
C PRO A 33 -21.00 17.50 -0.96
N VAL A 34 -20.90 16.62 -1.96
CA VAL A 34 -19.93 15.51 -1.97
C VAL A 34 -18.52 15.99 -2.30
N VAL A 35 -18.38 17.10 -3.03
CA VAL A 35 -17.08 17.64 -3.45
C VAL A 35 -17.00 19.14 -3.25
N ARG A 36 -15.79 19.63 -2.97
CA ARG A 36 -15.42 21.04 -3.05
C ARG A 36 -14.54 21.24 -4.27
N ILE A 37 -15.06 21.90 -5.30
CA ILE A 37 -14.33 22.18 -6.53
C ILE A 37 -13.60 23.52 -6.41
N TYR A 38 -12.35 23.56 -6.82
CA TYR A 38 -11.53 24.77 -6.90
C TYR A 38 -11.43 25.20 -8.35
N SER A 39 -12.09 26.31 -8.68
CA SER A 39 -12.12 26.89 -10.01
C SER A 39 -12.25 28.40 -9.91
N ASP A 40 -11.51 29.11 -10.76
CA ASP A 40 -11.66 30.55 -10.95
C ASP A 40 -12.68 30.88 -12.05
N THR A 41 -13.16 29.87 -12.79
CA THR A 41 -14.17 29.99 -13.85
C THR A 41 -15.42 29.15 -13.56
N ASP A 42 -16.48 29.40 -14.30
CA ASP A 42 -17.74 28.64 -14.27
C ASP A 42 -17.76 27.46 -15.26
N PHE A 43 -16.62 27.12 -15.87
CA PHE A 43 -16.53 26.13 -16.95
C PHE A 43 -17.44 26.45 -18.16
N SER A 44 -17.74 27.72 -18.44
CA SER A 44 -18.63 28.10 -19.56
C SER A 44 -17.99 28.07 -20.95
N SER A 45 -16.67 28.29 -21.06
CA SER A 45 -15.98 28.40 -22.35
C SER A 45 -14.62 27.68 -22.41
N PRO A 46 -14.33 26.97 -23.52
CA PRO A 46 -13.03 26.32 -23.75
C PRO A 46 -11.87 27.31 -23.97
N ASP A 47 -12.14 28.59 -24.19
CA ASP A 47 -11.10 29.60 -24.43
C ASP A 47 -10.46 30.12 -23.13
N ILE A 48 -11.17 29.99 -22.01
CA ILE A 48 -10.71 30.45 -20.69
C ILE A 48 -10.50 29.30 -19.69
N GLN A 49 -11.10 28.12 -19.94
CA GLN A 49 -11.04 26.97 -19.05
C GLN A 49 -10.48 25.74 -19.77
N GLY A 50 -9.41 25.17 -19.22
CA GLY A 50 -8.82 23.92 -19.70
C GLY A 50 -9.55 22.67 -19.20
N PRO A 51 -9.18 21.48 -19.70
CA PRO A 51 -9.84 20.22 -19.40
C PRO A 51 -9.38 19.59 -18.07
N ILE A 52 -9.17 20.41 -17.04
CA ILE A 52 -8.70 20.01 -15.72
C ILE A 52 -9.74 20.43 -14.68
N ILE A 53 -10.08 19.52 -13.78
CA ILE A 53 -10.94 19.80 -12.62
C ILE A 53 -10.12 19.51 -11.38
N ASN A 54 -10.05 20.48 -10.48
CA ASN A 54 -9.39 20.34 -9.18
C ASN A 54 -10.42 20.37 -8.06
N PHE A 55 -10.36 19.42 -7.13
CA PHE A 55 -11.36 19.31 -6.07
C PHE A 55 -10.85 18.50 -4.89
N ASN A 56 -11.53 18.64 -3.74
CA ASN A 56 -11.43 17.71 -2.63
C ASN A 56 -12.78 17.00 -2.45
N ILE A 57 -12.75 15.75 -2.02
CA ILE A 57 -13.96 15.00 -1.66
C ILE A 57 -14.27 15.30 -0.19
N LEU A 58 -15.54 15.53 0.11
CA LEU A 58 -16.04 15.81 1.46
C LEU A 58 -16.81 14.62 2.00
N ASP A 59 -16.81 14.44 3.31
CA ASP A 59 -17.72 13.53 4.00
C ASP A 59 -19.09 14.18 4.26
N GLU A 60 -19.99 13.46 4.92
CA GLU A 60 -21.36 13.92 5.21
C GLU A 60 -21.42 15.09 6.21
N ASN A 61 -20.35 15.29 6.97
CA ASN A 61 -20.17 16.40 7.91
C ASN A 61 -19.51 17.61 7.24
N GLY A 62 -19.06 17.48 5.99
CA GLY A 62 -18.36 18.51 5.24
C GLY A 62 -16.84 18.52 5.46
N GLU A 63 -16.29 17.53 6.16
CA GLU A 63 -14.86 17.38 6.40
C GLU A 63 -14.16 16.78 5.18
N VAL A 64 -12.91 17.19 4.96
CA VAL A 64 -12.16 16.77 3.77
C VAL A 64 -11.63 15.35 3.94
N ILE A 65 -11.93 14.51 2.95
CA ILE A 65 -11.29 13.20 2.80
C ILE A 65 -9.94 13.40 2.10
N GLY A 66 -8.89 12.88 2.73
CA GLY A 66 -7.52 12.99 2.26
C GLY A 66 -7.32 12.45 0.84
N PHE A 67 -6.56 13.17 0.01
CA PHE A 67 -6.35 12.83 -1.39
C PHE A 67 -5.62 11.49 -1.60
N SER A 68 -4.78 11.06 -0.66
CA SER A 68 -4.07 9.78 -0.71
C SER A 68 -5.06 8.62 -0.59
N GLN A 69 -6.05 8.77 0.28
CA GLN A 69 -7.15 7.80 0.36
C GLN A 69 -7.96 7.78 -0.94
N VAL A 70 -8.29 8.95 -1.49
CA VAL A 70 -9.04 9.03 -2.76
C VAL A 70 -8.29 8.32 -3.88
N ASP A 71 -6.97 8.52 -4.01
CA ASP A 71 -6.13 7.82 -4.99
C ASP A 71 -6.14 6.30 -4.79
N LYS A 72 -5.98 5.85 -3.54
CA LYS A 72 -6.05 4.41 -3.18
C LYS A 72 -7.41 3.81 -3.56
N MET A 73 -8.52 4.52 -3.34
CA MET A 73 -9.85 4.06 -3.72
C MET A 73 -10.07 4.11 -5.24
N ALA A 74 -9.66 5.19 -5.91
CA ALA A 74 -9.77 5.34 -7.36
C ALA A 74 -9.03 4.22 -8.09
N SER A 75 -7.86 3.82 -7.58
CA SER A 75 -7.10 2.72 -8.16
C SER A 75 -7.91 1.42 -8.22
N LEU A 76 -8.81 1.14 -7.26
CA LEU A 76 -9.69 -0.05 -7.28
C LEU A 76 -10.60 -0.08 -8.51
N TYR A 77 -10.92 1.09 -9.05
CA TYR A 77 -11.73 1.24 -10.25
C TYR A 77 -10.86 1.38 -11.51
N ASN A 78 -9.56 1.08 -11.43
CA ASN A 78 -8.56 1.29 -12.48
C ASN A 78 -8.48 2.75 -12.94
N ILE A 79 -8.74 3.69 -12.02
CA ILE A 79 -8.65 5.12 -12.28
C ILE A 79 -7.33 5.61 -11.68
N HIS A 80 -6.61 6.42 -12.46
CA HIS A 80 -5.41 7.12 -12.02
C HIS A 80 -5.72 8.61 -11.92
N VAL A 81 -5.65 9.14 -10.70
CA VAL A 81 -5.81 10.57 -10.44
C VAL A 81 -4.45 11.19 -10.13
N ARG A 82 -4.35 12.51 -10.24
CA ARG A 82 -3.18 13.25 -9.75
C ARG A 82 -3.53 13.88 -8.41
N THR A 83 -2.68 13.71 -7.42
CA THR A 83 -2.90 14.23 -6.06
C THR A 83 -1.72 15.07 -5.60
N GLY A 84 -1.94 15.86 -4.55
CA GLY A 84 -0.94 16.73 -3.94
C GLY A 84 -1.29 18.22 -4.03
N CYS A 85 -0.33 19.09 -3.75
CA CYS A 85 -0.50 20.54 -3.90
C CYS A 85 -0.78 20.90 -5.37
N PHE A 86 -1.37 22.07 -5.60
CA PHE A 86 -1.83 22.64 -6.86
C PHE A 86 -0.69 22.90 -7.88
N CYS A 87 0.53 22.40 -7.62
CA CYS A 87 1.80 22.72 -8.27
C CYS A 87 2.22 24.20 -8.16
N ASN A 88 1.46 24.98 -7.39
CA ASN A 88 1.72 26.38 -7.08
C ASN A 88 1.35 26.58 -5.60
N THR A 89 2.35 26.91 -4.77
CA THR A 89 2.16 27.10 -3.33
C THR A 89 1.18 28.24 -3.04
N GLY A 90 1.20 29.32 -3.83
CA GLY A 90 0.25 30.43 -3.68
C GLY A 90 -1.20 30.01 -3.94
N ALA A 91 -1.42 29.10 -4.89
CA ALA A 91 -2.74 28.51 -5.10
C ALA A 91 -3.16 27.60 -3.93
N CYS A 92 -2.22 26.85 -3.34
CA CYS A 92 -2.46 26.07 -2.12
C CYS A 92 -2.86 26.99 -0.95
N GLN A 93 -2.16 28.12 -0.74
CA GLN A 93 -2.53 29.10 0.28
C GLN A 93 -3.91 29.71 0.03
N MET A 94 -4.17 30.14 -1.20
CA MET A 94 -5.43 30.80 -1.57
C MET A 94 -6.63 29.86 -1.45
N HIS A 95 -6.58 28.68 -2.08
CA HIS A 95 -7.74 27.79 -2.16
C HIS A 95 -7.92 26.90 -0.92
N LEU A 96 -6.85 26.58 -0.20
CA LEU A 96 -6.91 25.74 1.01
C LEU A 96 -6.84 26.55 2.31
N GLY A 97 -6.61 27.87 2.23
CA GLY A 97 -6.51 28.74 3.41
C GLY A 97 -5.26 28.48 4.26
N ILE A 98 -4.18 28.00 3.63
CA ILE A 98 -2.93 27.65 4.31
C ILE A 98 -2.09 28.92 4.56
N SER A 99 -1.66 29.15 5.79
CA SER A 99 -0.81 30.29 6.15
C SER A 99 0.67 30.05 5.81
N ASN A 100 1.49 31.11 5.88
CA ASN A 100 2.94 30.97 5.69
C ASN A 100 3.55 30.10 6.80
N GLU A 101 3.04 30.23 8.02
CA GLU A 101 3.45 29.49 9.20
C GLU A 101 3.11 28.00 9.05
N ASP A 102 1.94 27.67 8.49
CA ASP A 102 1.55 26.28 8.18
C ASP A 102 2.51 25.65 7.17
N ILE A 103 2.88 26.36 6.10
CA ILE A 103 3.84 25.87 5.11
C ILE A 103 5.20 25.59 5.74
N GLN A 104 5.68 26.50 6.58
CA GLN A 104 6.96 26.32 7.27
C GLN A 104 6.92 25.12 8.22
N ARG A 105 5.84 24.97 9.00
CA ARG A 105 5.64 23.81 9.88
C ARG A 105 5.60 22.49 9.09
N ASN A 106 4.86 22.44 8.00
CA ASN A 106 4.76 21.26 7.15
C ASN A 106 6.13 20.90 6.55
N LEU A 107 6.89 21.89 6.08
CA LEU A 107 8.25 21.68 5.57
C LEU A 107 9.20 21.15 6.65
N GLN A 108 9.12 21.70 7.87
CA GLN A 108 9.92 21.24 9.01
C GLN A 108 9.55 19.82 9.44
N ALA A 109 8.28 19.45 9.29
CA ALA A 109 7.79 18.08 9.49
C ALA A 109 8.16 17.12 8.34
N GLY A 110 8.84 17.61 7.29
CA GLY A 110 9.29 16.80 6.16
C GLY A 110 8.22 16.48 5.12
N HIS A 111 7.11 17.23 5.09
CA HIS A 111 6.03 17.03 4.12
C HIS A 111 6.50 17.27 2.68
N VAL A 112 6.08 16.39 1.77
CA VAL A 112 6.36 16.47 0.33
C VAL A 112 5.05 16.40 -0.45
N CYS A 113 4.97 17.16 -1.54
CA CYS A 113 3.78 17.16 -2.40
C CYS A 113 3.41 15.76 -2.89
N GLY A 114 2.19 15.33 -2.58
CA GLY A 114 1.66 14.02 -2.99
C GLY A 114 2.11 12.85 -2.12
N ASP A 115 2.64 13.12 -0.93
CA ASP A 115 2.87 12.10 0.10
C ASP A 115 1.55 11.60 0.74
N ASP A 116 1.67 10.72 1.73
CA ASP A 116 0.54 10.19 2.49
C ASP A 116 0.11 11.11 3.67
N MET A 117 0.77 12.27 3.86
CA MET A 117 0.39 13.29 4.84
C MET A 117 -0.50 14.34 4.17
N ASP A 118 -1.70 13.92 3.82
CA ASP A 118 -2.66 14.71 3.03
C ASP A 118 -3.60 15.58 3.88
N LEU A 119 -3.65 15.35 5.19
CA LEU A 119 -4.41 16.12 6.19
C LEU A 119 -3.52 16.44 7.41
N VAL A 120 -3.43 17.73 7.77
CA VAL A 120 -2.74 18.21 8.98
C VAL A 120 -3.75 18.99 9.81
N ASP A 121 -4.00 18.55 11.04
CA ASP A 121 -5.04 19.12 11.92
C ASP A 121 -6.42 19.23 11.25
N GLY A 122 -6.78 18.21 10.45
CA GLY A 122 -8.02 18.16 9.66
C GLY A 122 -8.00 19.01 8.38
N ARG A 123 -6.95 19.79 8.14
CA ARG A 123 -6.83 20.64 6.94
C ARG A 123 -6.08 19.93 5.81
N PRO A 124 -6.58 19.98 4.57
CA PRO A 124 -5.89 19.40 3.44
C PRO A 124 -4.60 20.15 3.10
N THR A 125 -3.55 19.40 2.78
CA THR A 125 -2.29 19.93 2.25
C THR A 125 -2.30 20.05 0.72
N GLY A 126 -3.36 19.55 0.07
CA GLY A 126 -3.48 19.45 -1.37
C GLY A 126 -4.89 19.02 -1.81
N SER A 127 -4.98 18.61 -3.08
CA SER A 127 -6.25 18.35 -3.76
C SER A 127 -6.13 17.20 -4.75
N VAL A 128 -7.27 16.70 -5.23
CA VAL A 128 -7.38 15.71 -6.30
C VAL A 128 -7.62 16.44 -7.62
N ARG A 129 -6.80 16.11 -8.62
CA ARG A 129 -6.89 16.63 -9.98
C ARG A 129 -7.20 15.51 -10.96
N ILE A 130 -8.21 15.75 -11.78
CA ILE A 130 -8.50 14.95 -12.99
C ILE A 130 -8.23 15.81 -14.22
N SER A 131 -7.75 15.18 -15.29
CA SER A 131 -7.38 15.84 -16.52
C SER A 131 -7.80 14.97 -17.70
N PHE A 132 -8.57 15.54 -18.62
CA PHE A 132 -9.00 14.84 -19.82
C PHE A 132 -8.05 15.15 -20.97
N GLY A 133 -7.53 14.09 -21.60
CA GLY A 133 -6.64 14.17 -22.74
C GLY A 133 -7.34 13.80 -24.05
N TYR A 134 -6.61 13.90 -25.16
CA TYR A 134 -7.11 13.52 -26.48
C TYR A 134 -7.69 12.09 -26.54
N MET A 135 -7.07 11.15 -25.81
CA MET A 135 -7.50 9.75 -25.79
C MET A 135 -8.60 9.46 -24.76
N SER A 136 -8.96 10.45 -23.92
CA SER A 136 -10.05 10.28 -22.97
C SER A 136 -11.38 10.21 -23.70
N SER A 137 -12.27 9.39 -23.19
CA SER A 137 -13.60 9.12 -23.72
C SER A 137 -14.69 9.62 -22.77
N PHE A 138 -15.93 9.62 -23.25
CA PHE A 138 -17.09 9.93 -22.38
C PHE A 138 -17.28 8.83 -21.33
N GLU A 139 -16.98 7.60 -21.69
CA GLU A 139 -16.99 6.42 -20.83
C GLU A 139 -15.98 6.54 -19.69
N ASP A 140 -14.80 7.15 -19.93
CA ASP A 140 -13.83 7.42 -18.86
C ASP A 140 -14.40 8.42 -17.83
N ALA A 141 -15.03 9.50 -18.30
CA ALA A 141 -15.71 10.47 -17.44
C ALA A 141 -16.85 9.83 -16.62
N GLN A 142 -17.67 9.00 -17.26
CA GLN A 142 -18.75 8.27 -16.57
C GLN A 142 -18.21 7.27 -15.56
N THR A 143 -17.12 6.56 -15.88
CA THR A 143 -16.47 5.61 -14.97
C THR A 143 -15.96 6.32 -13.73
N PHE A 144 -15.36 7.50 -13.89
CA PHE A 144 -14.95 8.35 -12.78
C PHE A 144 -16.12 8.81 -11.91
N LEU A 145 -17.22 9.30 -12.51
CA LEU A 145 -18.41 9.71 -11.76
C LEU A 145 -19.04 8.54 -10.99
N LYS A 146 -19.16 7.37 -11.62
CA LYS A 146 -19.65 6.14 -10.98
C LYS A 146 -18.79 5.74 -9.79
N PHE A 147 -17.47 5.91 -9.88
CA PHE A 147 -16.56 5.69 -8.76
C PHE A 147 -16.87 6.61 -7.58
N ILE A 148 -17.07 7.91 -7.80
CA ILE A 148 -17.40 8.85 -6.72
C ILE A 148 -18.72 8.46 -6.06
N ILE A 149 -19.75 8.18 -6.88
CA ILE A 149 -21.07 7.76 -6.40
C ILE A 149 -20.96 6.47 -5.58
N ALA A 150 -20.39 5.41 -6.15
CA ALA A 150 -20.31 4.11 -5.49
C ALA A 150 -19.47 4.10 -4.20
N THR A 151 -18.54 5.05 -4.04
CA THR A 151 -17.68 5.10 -2.85
C THR A 151 -18.13 6.09 -1.79
N ARG A 152 -19.01 7.04 -2.13
CA ARG A 152 -19.47 8.08 -1.20
C ARG A 152 -20.96 8.01 -0.89
N LEU A 153 -21.78 7.68 -1.87
CA LEU A 153 -23.23 7.70 -1.77
C LEU A 153 -23.76 6.30 -1.50
N SER A 154 -24.82 6.21 -0.68
CA SER A 154 -25.54 4.97 -0.40
C SER A 154 -26.62 4.72 -1.47
N GLU A 155 -27.20 3.52 -1.53
CA GLU A 155 -28.28 3.20 -2.48
C GLU A 155 -29.52 4.11 -2.31
N LEU A 156 -29.68 4.75 -1.15
CA LEU A 156 -30.77 5.70 -0.86
C LEU A 156 -30.53 7.10 -1.47
N ASP A 157 -29.30 7.41 -1.88
CA ASP A 157 -28.91 8.71 -2.44
C ASP A 157 -28.98 8.75 -3.99
N THR A 158 -29.39 7.65 -4.63
CA THR A 158 -29.28 7.42 -6.08
C THR A 158 -30.49 7.89 -6.90
N GLU A 159 -30.82 9.18 -6.86
CA GLU A 159 -31.58 9.82 -7.95
C GLU A 159 -30.64 10.72 -8.76
N ILE A 160 -29.87 10.15 -9.70
CA ILE A 160 -28.94 10.91 -10.54
C ILE A 160 -29.44 10.93 -12.00
N PRO A 161 -29.48 12.11 -12.66
CA PRO A 161 -30.08 12.31 -13.97
C PRO A 161 -29.14 11.86 -15.10
N PHE A 162 -28.90 10.56 -15.24
CA PHE A 162 -28.08 10.05 -16.35
C PHE A 162 -28.79 10.00 -17.72
N GLN A 163 -30.06 10.43 -17.83
CA GLN A 163 -30.86 10.20 -19.05
C GLN A 163 -31.53 11.42 -19.72
N SER A 164 -31.50 12.64 -19.18
CA SER A 164 -32.39 13.71 -19.71
C SER A 164 -31.81 14.62 -20.80
N SER A 165 -30.53 14.52 -21.16
CA SER A 165 -29.90 15.49 -22.09
C SER A 165 -29.55 14.96 -23.48
N LEU A 166 -29.71 13.65 -23.77
CA LEU A 166 -29.37 13.10 -25.09
C LEU A 166 -30.46 13.33 -26.16
N THR A 167 -31.72 13.59 -25.76
CA THR A 167 -32.88 13.58 -26.68
C THR A 167 -33.21 14.93 -27.32
N LYS A 168 -32.47 16.00 -27.02
CA LYS A 168 -32.76 17.37 -27.55
C LYS A 168 -31.82 17.85 -28.66
N LEU A 169 -30.82 17.05 -29.06
CA LEU A 169 -29.80 17.47 -30.04
C LEU A 169 -29.75 16.65 -31.34
N THR A 170 -30.73 15.77 -31.58
CA THR A 170 -30.83 14.98 -32.82
C THR A 170 -32.26 14.95 -33.32
N ARG A 171 -32.71 16.09 -33.88
CA ARG A 171 -33.88 16.10 -34.77
C ARG A 171 -33.79 17.22 -35.80
N GLU A 172 -32.67 17.26 -36.51
CA GLU A 172 -32.64 17.79 -37.88
C GLU A 172 -32.07 16.69 -38.78
N SER A 173 -32.95 16.18 -39.63
CA SER A 173 -32.75 15.11 -40.59
C SER A 173 -32.03 15.64 -41.85
N VAL A 174 -31.01 14.92 -42.32
CA VAL A 174 -30.47 15.02 -43.69
C VAL A 174 -30.39 13.60 -44.25
N PRO A 175 -30.70 13.37 -45.55
CA PRO A 175 -31.23 12.11 -46.05
C PRO A 175 -30.21 10.99 -46.28
N ASP A 176 -30.74 9.77 -46.26
CA ASP A 176 -30.14 8.47 -46.59
C ASP A 176 -29.45 8.43 -47.95
N ASP A 177 -28.26 7.82 -47.97
CA ASP A 177 -27.77 7.02 -49.11
C ASP A 177 -26.99 5.81 -48.56
N HIS A 178 -27.52 4.61 -48.81
CA HIS A 178 -26.96 3.27 -48.57
C HIS A 178 -25.80 2.94 -49.56
N PRO A 179 -24.98 1.85 -49.42
CA PRO A 179 -25.33 0.56 -48.84
C PRO A 179 -24.28 -0.20 -47.99
N SER A 180 -24.84 -1.23 -47.34
CA SER A 180 -24.33 -2.33 -46.52
C SER A 180 -23.00 -3.01 -46.90
N CYS A 181 -22.32 -3.56 -45.89
CA CYS A 181 -21.89 -4.96 -45.93
C CYS A 181 -21.82 -5.59 -44.52
N ASN A 182 -22.64 -6.62 -44.33
CA ASN A 182 -22.53 -7.59 -43.25
C ASN A 182 -21.24 -8.41 -43.43
N ASN A 183 -20.65 -8.87 -42.32
CA ASN A 183 -20.46 -10.30 -42.08
C ASN A 183 -19.97 -10.54 -40.64
N ALA A 184 -20.79 -11.29 -39.92
CA ALA A 184 -20.43 -12.00 -38.71
C ALA A 184 -19.68 -13.28 -39.11
N ASP A 185 -18.70 -13.70 -38.31
CA ASP A 185 -18.38 -15.12 -38.17
C ASP A 185 -18.00 -15.44 -36.73
N LYS A 186 -18.92 -16.17 -36.09
CA LYS A 186 -18.74 -16.98 -34.89
C LYS A 186 -18.01 -18.26 -35.30
N LEU A 187 -16.98 -18.67 -34.58
CA LEU A 187 -16.58 -20.09 -34.49
C LEU A 187 -15.85 -20.37 -33.16
N SER A 188 -16.56 -20.96 -32.21
CA SER A 188 -16.05 -22.00 -31.29
C SER A 188 -16.53 -23.35 -31.85
N PRO A 189 -15.81 -24.50 -31.66
CA PRO A 189 -16.05 -25.37 -30.48
C PRO A 189 -14.84 -26.30 -30.09
N VAL A 190 -14.57 -26.61 -28.80
CA VAL A 190 -14.98 -27.82 -28.03
C VAL A 190 -13.79 -28.73 -27.63
N PRO A 191 -13.87 -29.44 -26.47
CA PRO A 191 -12.77 -29.87 -25.63
C PRO A 191 -12.46 -31.37 -25.71
N TYR A 192 -11.33 -31.80 -25.14
CA TYR A 192 -11.03 -33.21 -24.90
C TYR A 192 -10.89 -33.48 -23.40
N LEU A 193 -11.81 -34.29 -22.88
CA LEU A 193 -11.73 -35.02 -21.62
C LEU A 193 -10.92 -36.30 -21.83
N LEU A 194 -10.16 -36.71 -20.81
CA LEU A 194 -9.84 -38.11 -20.60
C LEU A 194 -9.65 -38.39 -19.09
N ASP A 195 -10.60 -39.16 -18.55
CA ASP A 195 -10.53 -39.85 -17.27
C ASP A 195 -9.47 -40.97 -17.32
N ARG A 196 -8.76 -41.21 -16.20
CA ARG A 196 -8.66 -42.55 -15.61
C ARG A 196 -8.06 -42.58 -14.19
N GLU A 197 -8.57 -43.53 -13.43
CA GLU A 197 -8.59 -43.69 -11.97
C GLU A 197 -7.32 -44.25 -11.26
N LEU A 198 -7.32 -43.99 -9.95
CA LEU A 198 -6.78 -44.70 -8.77
C LEU A 198 -5.92 -45.97 -8.92
N ARG A 199 -4.82 -46.02 -8.13
CA ARG A 199 -4.66 -46.96 -7.00
C ARG A 199 -3.46 -46.64 -6.06
N ASN A 200 -3.80 -46.51 -4.78
CA ASN A 200 -3.20 -47.02 -3.54
C ASN A 200 -1.69 -46.97 -3.20
N SER A 201 -1.46 -46.30 -2.05
CA SER A 201 -0.74 -46.72 -0.83
C SER A 201 0.78 -46.86 -0.83
N SER A 202 1.43 -45.99 -0.02
CA SER A 202 2.38 -46.44 1.00
C SER A 202 2.62 -45.35 2.06
N SER A 203 2.42 -45.76 3.30
CA SER A 203 2.69 -45.10 4.58
C SER A 203 4.19 -44.95 4.89
N VAL A 204 4.64 -43.79 5.40
CA VAL A 204 5.83 -43.69 6.27
C VAL A 204 5.70 -42.51 7.26
N THR A 205 5.42 -42.86 8.51
CA THR A 205 6.04 -42.42 9.79
C THR A 205 6.28 -40.93 10.10
N LYS A 206 5.44 -40.39 10.98
CA LYS A 206 5.71 -39.29 11.91
C LYS A 206 6.89 -39.64 12.83
N MET A 207 7.93 -38.81 12.87
CA MET A 207 8.85 -38.77 14.02
C MET A 207 8.74 -37.41 14.70
N THR A 208 8.07 -37.42 15.85
CA THR A 208 8.07 -36.39 16.88
C THR A 208 9.34 -36.54 17.71
N VAL A 209 10.13 -35.49 17.87
CA VAL A 209 11.20 -35.44 18.86
C VAL A 209 10.87 -34.33 19.85
N ASN A 210 10.49 -34.76 21.07
CA ASN A 210 10.39 -33.94 22.27
C ASN A 210 11.78 -33.46 22.67
N TRP A 211 11.91 -32.18 23.01
CA TRP A 211 13.06 -31.67 23.76
C TRP A 211 12.58 -30.77 24.89
N GLN A 212 12.92 -31.15 26.13
CA GLN A 212 12.72 -30.35 27.34
C GLN A 212 14.00 -29.55 27.64
N PRO A 213 13.91 -28.30 28.13
CA PRO A 213 15.07 -27.51 28.48
C PRO A 213 15.59 -27.86 29.88
N PRO A 214 16.92 -27.75 30.15
CA PRO A 214 17.44 -27.75 31.51
C PRO A 214 17.26 -26.37 32.16
N GLU A 215 16.81 -26.41 33.41
CA GLU A 215 16.71 -25.26 34.32
C GLU A 215 18.08 -24.77 34.82
N ALA A 216 18.06 -23.53 35.31
CA ALA A 216 19.03 -22.84 36.17
C ALA A 216 20.07 -21.92 35.48
N GLY A 217 20.00 -20.65 35.86
CA GLY A 217 21.02 -19.63 35.55
C GLY A 217 20.53 -18.19 35.47
N ALA A 218 19.49 -17.81 36.23
CA ALA A 218 19.21 -16.40 36.47
C ALA A 218 20.18 -15.90 37.55
N GLU A 219 21.02 -14.92 37.22
CA GLU A 219 21.20 -13.70 38.02
C GLU A 219 22.34 -12.83 37.46
N SER A 220 22.11 -11.52 37.56
CA SER A 220 23.06 -10.43 37.31
C SER A 220 23.23 -9.99 35.85
N ILE A 221 22.50 -8.94 35.47
CA ILE A 221 23.05 -7.60 35.14
C ILE A 221 21.84 -6.65 35.06
N ARG A 222 21.55 -5.96 36.17
CA ARG A 222 20.77 -4.72 36.18
C ARG A 222 21.77 -3.58 36.13
N ALA A 223 21.82 -2.81 35.04
CA ALA A 223 22.31 -1.44 35.05
C ALA A 223 21.97 -0.71 33.75
N ALA A 224 21.52 0.54 33.92
CA ALA A 224 21.22 1.57 32.91
C ALA A 224 19.84 1.51 32.22
N VAL A 225 18.79 1.78 33.02
CA VAL A 225 17.47 2.23 32.55
C VAL A 225 17.43 3.76 32.63
N SER A 226 16.95 4.42 31.58
CA SER A 226 16.65 5.86 31.56
C SER A 226 15.29 6.09 32.20
N GLU A 227 15.23 6.96 33.22
CA GLU A 227 14.17 7.05 34.24
C GLU A 227 12.84 7.75 33.85
N THR A 228 12.43 7.81 32.57
CA THR A 228 11.23 8.62 32.21
C THR A 228 10.13 7.93 31.39
N ALA A 229 10.18 6.63 31.13
CA ALA A 229 9.03 5.93 30.52
C ALA A 229 8.71 4.64 31.29
N VAL A 230 7.54 4.61 31.94
CA VAL A 230 7.05 3.43 32.66
C VAL A 230 6.42 2.47 31.65
N PRO A 231 6.86 1.20 31.55
CA PRO A 231 6.14 0.18 30.79
C PRO A 231 4.76 -0.03 31.41
N THR A 232 3.72 0.51 30.77
CA THR A 232 2.34 0.39 31.26
C THR A 232 1.78 -0.96 30.84
N CYS A 233 2.08 -2.01 31.60
CA CYS A 233 1.27 -3.21 31.55
C CYS A 233 -0.07 -2.87 32.23
N ARG A 234 -1.19 -2.83 31.49
CA ARG A 234 -2.53 -2.71 32.11
C ARG A 234 -2.64 -3.82 33.16
N ARG A 235 -2.73 -3.45 34.44
CA ARG A 235 -2.76 -4.41 35.56
C ARG A 235 -3.93 -5.39 35.34
N GLY A 236 -3.60 -6.64 35.00
CA GLY A 236 -4.57 -7.74 34.81
C GLY A 236 -4.86 -8.16 33.35
N GLY A 237 -4.23 -7.53 32.35
CA GLY A 237 -4.40 -7.92 30.94
C GLY A 237 -3.58 -9.16 30.55
N LYS A 238 -4.05 -9.94 29.56
CA LYS A 238 -3.25 -11.02 28.94
C LYS A 238 -1.96 -10.42 28.37
N PRO A 239 -0.80 -11.11 28.50
CA PRO A 239 0.45 -10.58 27.96
C PRO A 239 0.39 -10.49 26.44
N ILE A 240 0.88 -9.37 25.90
CA ILE A 240 1.02 -9.18 24.45
C ILE A 240 2.22 -10.02 23.98
N THR A 241 2.02 -10.85 22.97
CA THR A 241 3.05 -11.79 22.49
C THR A 241 3.16 -11.80 20.97
N VAL A 242 4.36 -12.04 20.46
CA VAL A 242 4.59 -12.30 19.03
C VAL A 242 4.04 -13.68 18.69
N THR A 243 3.21 -13.75 17.65
CA THR A 243 2.51 -14.97 17.22
C THR A 243 3.08 -15.55 15.93
N ASN A 244 3.39 -14.69 14.95
CA ASN A 244 4.02 -15.11 13.70
C ASN A 244 5.06 -14.07 13.27
N ILE A 245 6.11 -14.57 12.61
CA ILE A 245 7.12 -13.75 11.96
C ILE A 245 7.14 -14.14 10.48
N TYR A 246 7.03 -13.15 9.61
CA TYR A 246 7.05 -13.34 8.16
C TYR A 246 8.14 -12.49 7.51
N LEU A 247 8.85 -13.14 6.59
CA LEU A 247 9.76 -12.50 5.67
C LEU A 247 9.19 -12.50 4.26
N TYR A 248 9.60 -11.52 3.46
CA TYR A 248 9.31 -11.47 2.03
C TYR A 248 10.63 -11.22 1.31
N PRO A 249 11.48 -12.26 1.18
CA PRO A 249 12.80 -12.13 0.56
C PRO A 249 12.74 -11.41 -0.79
N ILE A 250 11.78 -11.82 -1.63
CA ILE A 250 11.51 -11.21 -2.93
C ILE A 250 10.30 -10.28 -2.79
N LYS A 251 10.48 -9.01 -3.18
CA LYS A 251 9.42 -8.00 -3.21
C LYS A 251 8.21 -8.55 -3.99
N SER A 252 7.02 -8.33 -3.43
CA SER A 252 5.74 -8.76 -4.02
C SER A 252 5.51 -10.27 -4.13
N CYS A 253 6.44 -11.12 -3.67
CA CYS A 253 6.26 -12.58 -3.60
C CYS A 253 5.64 -13.01 -2.26
N SER A 254 5.37 -14.32 -2.12
CA SER A 254 4.72 -14.89 -0.93
C SER A 254 5.56 -14.74 0.35
N ALA A 255 4.91 -14.97 1.49
CA ALA A 255 5.55 -14.92 2.80
C ALA A 255 6.38 -16.18 3.09
N PHE A 256 7.54 -15.99 3.67
CA PHE A 256 8.35 -17.02 4.32
C PHE A 256 8.15 -16.92 5.84
N GLU A 257 7.41 -17.87 6.41
CA GLU A 257 7.11 -17.91 7.84
C GLU A 257 8.24 -18.58 8.63
N VAL A 258 8.61 -17.98 9.76
CA VAL A 258 9.72 -18.44 10.61
C VAL A 258 9.36 -18.33 12.09
N THR A 259 9.99 -19.16 12.92
CA THR A 259 9.83 -19.13 14.38
C THR A 259 10.82 -18.19 15.06
N GLU A 260 12.02 -18.05 14.48
CA GLU A 260 13.06 -17.15 14.94
C GLU A 260 13.84 -16.61 13.73
N TRP A 261 14.25 -15.35 13.78
CA TRP A 261 15.04 -14.78 12.68
C TRP A 261 15.99 -13.66 13.12
N PRO A 262 17.20 -13.56 12.53
CA PRO A 262 18.11 -12.46 12.81
C PRO A 262 17.56 -11.12 12.34
N VAL A 263 17.70 -10.11 13.19
CA VAL A 263 17.44 -8.71 12.86
C VAL A 263 18.73 -8.09 12.31
N GLY A 264 18.64 -7.47 11.15
CA GLY A 264 19.72 -6.70 10.53
C GLY A 264 19.47 -5.19 10.57
N ASN A 265 20.45 -4.43 10.09
CA ASN A 265 20.39 -2.96 10.08
C ASN A 265 19.29 -2.38 9.17
N GLN A 266 18.71 -3.18 8.28
CA GLN A 266 17.71 -2.76 7.28
C GLN A 266 16.31 -3.35 7.53
N GLY A 267 16.13 -4.16 8.56
CA GLY A 267 14.95 -5.00 8.72
C GLY A 267 15.31 -6.40 9.19
N LEU A 268 14.37 -7.35 9.09
CA LEU A 268 14.69 -8.78 9.20
C LEU A 268 15.75 -9.12 8.14
N LEU A 269 16.75 -9.93 8.50
CA LEU A 269 17.86 -10.25 7.61
C LEU A 269 17.32 -10.86 6.29
N TYR A 270 17.73 -10.32 5.15
CA TYR A 270 17.29 -10.71 3.79
C TYR A 270 15.85 -10.34 3.40
N ASP A 271 15.14 -9.58 4.22
CA ASP A 271 13.78 -9.14 3.92
C ASP A 271 13.76 -8.05 2.83
N ARG A 272 13.03 -8.30 1.73
CA ARG A 272 12.91 -7.45 0.54
C ARG A 272 14.28 -7.09 -0.09
N ASN A 273 15.24 -8.01 -0.05
CA ASN A 273 16.55 -7.83 -0.69
C ASN A 273 16.54 -8.12 -2.20
N TRP A 274 15.48 -8.76 -2.72
CA TRP A 274 15.32 -9.04 -4.15
C TRP A 274 14.04 -8.44 -4.70
N MET A 275 14.02 -8.19 -6.01
CA MET A 275 12.81 -7.79 -6.74
C MET A 275 12.82 -8.32 -8.16
N VAL A 276 11.63 -8.55 -8.70
CA VAL A 276 11.45 -8.92 -10.11
C VAL A 276 11.32 -7.65 -10.94
N VAL A 277 12.02 -7.59 -12.06
CA VAL A 277 11.94 -6.49 -13.04
C VAL A 277 11.56 -7.03 -14.40
N ASN A 278 10.84 -6.21 -15.18
CA ASN A 278 10.59 -6.50 -16.58
C ASN A 278 11.82 -6.21 -17.46
N GLN A 279 11.71 -6.46 -18.75
CA GLN A 279 12.76 -6.17 -19.74
C GLN A 279 13.24 -4.71 -19.79
N ASN A 280 12.43 -3.76 -19.32
CA ASN A 280 12.79 -2.34 -19.26
C ASN A 280 13.43 -1.94 -17.92
N GLY A 281 13.73 -2.92 -17.05
CA GLY A 281 14.29 -2.68 -15.72
C GLY A 281 13.29 -2.10 -14.71
N VAL A 282 11.99 -2.08 -15.04
CA VAL A 282 10.94 -1.54 -14.15
C VAL A 282 10.47 -2.64 -13.19
N CYS A 283 10.35 -2.28 -11.91
CA CYS A 283 9.83 -3.13 -10.86
C CYS A 283 8.45 -3.71 -11.20
N MET A 284 8.33 -5.04 -11.14
CA MET A 284 7.06 -5.74 -11.22
C MET A 284 6.48 -5.86 -9.81
N THR A 285 5.38 -5.17 -9.57
CA THR A 285 4.69 -5.19 -8.26
C THR A 285 3.51 -6.15 -8.29
N GLN A 286 3.09 -6.63 -7.10
CA GLN A 286 1.90 -7.50 -6.98
C GLN A 286 0.63 -6.83 -7.52
N LYS A 287 0.54 -5.49 -7.45
CA LYS A 287 -0.56 -4.70 -8.04
C LYS A 287 -0.65 -4.84 -9.56
N GLN A 288 0.49 -5.02 -10.23
CA GLN A 288 0.55 -5.19 -11.68
C GLN A 288 0.49 -6.67 -12.07
N GLU A 289 1.19 -7.52 -11.32
CA GLU A 289 1.28 -8.96 -11.54
C GLU A 289 0.92 -9.73 -10.27
N PRO A 290 -0.37 -10.05 -10.04
CA PRO A 290 -0.82 -10.75 -8.84
C PRO A 290 -0.18 -12.14 -8.68
N ARG A 291 0.14 -12.85 -9.78
CA ARG A 291 0.74 -14.19 -9.73
C ARG A 291 2.08 -14.23 -8.99
N LEU A 292 2.73 -13.09 -8.76
CA LEU A 292 3.90 -13.01 -7.88
C LEU A 292 3.59 -13.56 -6.47
N CYS A 293 2.36 -13.44 -5.95
CA CYS A 293 2.00 -14.01 -4.65
C CYS A 293 2.15 -15.54 -4.58
N LEU A 294 2.15 -16.23 -5.73
CA LEU A 294 2.27 -17.69 -5.84
C LEU A 294 3.72 -18.17 -5.88
N VAL A 295 4.68 -17.23 -5.94
CA VAL A 295 6.10 -17.52 -5.87
C VAL A 295 6.51 -17.57 -4.39
N ASN A 296 6.99 -18.73 -3.95
CA ASN A 296 7.33 -19.06 -2.58
C ASN A 296 8.85 -19.11 -2.38
N PRO A 297 9.48 -17.99 -1.95
CA PRO A 297 10.87 -17.99 -1.52
C PRO A 297 11.01 -18.56 -0.10
N SER A 298 12.04 -19.36 0.13
CA SER A 298 12.50 -19.77 1.48
C SER A 298 14.01 -19.61 1.58
N ILE A 299 14.51 -19.23 2.75
CA ILE A 299 15.94 -18.98 2.96
C ILE A 299 16.51 -20.04 3.89
N ASP A 300 17.58 -20.69 3.45
CA ASP A 300 18.43 -21.56 4.28
C ASP A 300 19.72 -20.81 4.62
N LEU A 301 19.80 -20.31 5.85
CA LEU A 301 20.97 -19.58 6.34
C LEU A 301 22.21 -20.46 6.45
N LYS A 302 22.06 -21.76 6.73
CA LYS A 302 23.18 -22.71 6.88
C LYS A 302 23.80 -23.04 5.53
N LYS A 303 22.95 -23.30 4.54
CA LYS A 303 23.39 -23.56 3.15
C LYS A 303 23.68 -22.29 2.36
N ARG A 304 23.36 -21.12 2.91
CA ARG A 304 23.57 -19.80 2.29
C ARG A 304 22.87 -19.68 0.93
N VAL A 305 21.66 -20.23 0.82
CA VAL A 305 20.84 -20.19 -0.41
C VAL A 305 19.40 -19.76 -0.13
N MET A 306 18.79 -19.09 -1.10
CA MET A 306 17.36 -18.91 -1.20
C MET A 306 16.80 -19.93 -2.21
N VAL A 307 15.81 -20.71 -1.82
CA VAL A 307 15.09 -21.63 -2.70
C VAL A 307 13.76 -20.99 -3.09
N ILE A 308 13.45 -20.96 -4.38
CA ILE A 308 12.22 -20.40 -4.94
C ILE A 308 11.39 -21.55 -5.49
N GLN A 309 10.12 -21.59 -5.12
CA GLN A 309 9.15 -22.61 -5.52
C GLN A 309 7.86 -21.97 -6.02
N ALA A 310 7.22 -22.59 -7.01
CA ALA A 310 5.86 -22.24 -7.42
C ALA A 310 5.17 -23.50 -7.96
N GLN A 311 3.84 -23.53 -7.90
CA GLN A 311 3.07 -24.67 -8.41
C GLN A 311 3.35 -24.89 -9.90
N GLY A 312 3.64 -26.13 -10.28
CA GLY A 312 3.95 -26.51 -11.67
C GLY A 312 5.35 -26.14 -12.15
N MET A 313 6.24 -25.67 -11.27
CA MET A 313 7.62 -25.31 -11.60
C MET A 313 8.61 -26.10 -10.74
N ASP A 314 9.72 -26.54 -11.34
CA ASP A 314 10.81 -27.13 -10.58
C ASP A 314 11.45 -26.10 -9.63
N PRO A 315 11.77 -26.46 -8.37
CA PRO A 315 12.44 -25.55 -7.45
C PRO A 315 13.77 -25.04 -7.99
N ILE A 316 14.07 -23.76 -7.74
CA ILE A 316 15.32 -23.14 -8.19
C ILE A 316 16.02 -22.43 -7.02
N SER A 317 17.35 -22.44 -7.02
CA SER A 317 18.15 -21.87 -5.93
C SER A 317 18.97 -20.67 -6.39
N VAL A 318 19.03 -19.65 -5.52
CA VAL A 318 19.82 -18.42 -5.66
C VAL A 318 20.82 -18.35 -4.50
N SER A 319 22.10 -18.12 -4.78
CA SER A 319 23.10 -17.94 -3.71
C SER A 319 22.87 -16.65 -2.93
N LEU A 320 23.01 -16.71 -1.60
CA LEU A 320 23.00 -15.54 -0.73
C LEU A 320 24.35 -14.81 -0.70
N GLU A 321 25.40 -15.37 -1.32
CA GLU A 321 26.71 -14.73 -1.41
C GLU A 321 26.71 -13.61 -2.45
N GLU A 322 27.45 -12.55 -2.19
CA GLU A 322 27.62 -11.46 -3.14
C GLU A 322 28.70 -11.84 -4.15
N ASN A 323 28.31 -12.12 -5.39
CA ASN A 323 29.26 -12.29 -6.48
C ASN A 323 29.74 -10.90 -6.91
N THR A 324 30.84 -10.44 -6.31
CA THR A 324 31.52 -9.14 -6.54
C THR A 324 32.00 -8.89 -7.98
N GLY A 325 31.78 -9.83 -8.90
CA GLY A 325 32.20 -9.76 -10.31
C GLY A 325 31.07 -9.65 -11.35
N LYS A 326 29.80 -9.48 -10.96
CA LYS A 326 28.69 -9.29 -11.91
C LYS A 326 28.38 -7.80 -12.10
N GLU A 327 28.13 -7.39 -13.34
CA GLU A 327 27.78 -5.99 -13.68
C GLU A 327 26.58 -5.51 -12.86
N ALA A 328 26.75 -4.36 -12.20
CA ALA A 328 25.66 -3.71 -11.47
C ALA A 328 24.67 -3.13 -12.48
N VAL A 329 23.43 -3.62 -12.45
CA VAL A 329 22.32 -3.01 -13.17
C VAL A 329 21.77 -1.89 -12.29
N ILE A 330 21.86 -0.64 -12.76
CA ILE A 330 21.16 0.47 -12.13
C ILE A 330 19.69 0.33 -12.53
N SER A 331 18.84 -0.13 -11.61
CA SER A 331 17.40 -0.15 -11.83
C SER A 331 16.79 1.10 -11.19
N GLU A 332 16.17 1.92 -12.03
CA GLU A 332 15.27 2.97 -11.57
C GLU A 332 13.90 2.33 -11.28
N SER A 333 13.61 2.14 -10.00
CA SER A 333 12.24 1.87 -9.58
C SER A 333 11.48 3.20 -9.58
N LYS A 334 10.37 3.32 -10.31
CA LYS A 334 9.42 4.43 -10.10
C LYS A 334 8.67 4.33 -8.76
N VAL A 335 8.72 3.17 -8.11
CA VAL A 335 7.92 2.83 -6.92
C VAL A 335 8.66 3.16 -5.61
N CYS A 336 9.98 3.32 -5.68
CA CYS A 336 10.79 3.84 -4.59
C CYS A 336 11.51 5.04 -5.19
N SER A 337 11.36 6.25 -4.66
CA SER A 337 11.93 7.51 -5.18
C SER A 337 13.48 7.53 -5.25
N HIS A 338 14.12 6.40 -4.99
CA HIS A 338 15.56 6.21 -4.84
C HIS A 338 16.08 5.25 -5.91
N ARG A 339 17.17 5.67 -6.59
CA ARG A 339 17.94 4.79 -7.49
C ARG A 339 18.72 3.80 -6.64
N VAL A 340 18.46 2.51 -6.79
CA VAL A 340 19.15 1.46 -6.03
C VAL A 340 20.04 0.67 -6.98
N LYS A 341 21.30 0.50 -6.60
CA LYS A 341 22.23 -0.40 -7.32
C LYS A 341 21.84 -1.83 -7.03
N ALA A 342 21.63 -2.62 -8.08
CA ALA A 342 21.25 -4.02 -7.97
C ALA A 342 22.10 -4.89 -8.89
N TYR A 343 22.19 -6.18 -8.58
CA TYR A 343 22.86 -7.17 -9.40
C TYR A 343 21.87 -8.18 -9.95
N ASP A 344 22.11 -8.61 -11.18
CA ASP A 344 21.31 -9.63 -11.83
C ASP A 344 21.62 -11.04 -11.30
N CYS A 345 20.56 -11.80 -10.99
CA CYS A 345 20.69 -13.16 -10.46
C CYS A 345 21.02 -14.22 -11.52
N GLY A 346 21.13 -13.84 -12.80
CA GLY A 346 21.57 -14.67 -13.92
C GLY A 346 20.44 -15.24 -14.77
N GLU A 347 20.80 -15.66 -15.99
CA GLU A 347 19.85 -16.14 -17.01
C GLU A 347 18.99 -17.32 -16.55
N ARG A 348 19.54 -18.23 -15.74
CA ARG A 348 18.78 -19.38 -15.24
C ARG A 348 17.59 -18.93 -14.38
N ILE A 349 17.80 -17.93 -13.52
CA ILE A 349 16.74 -17.38 -12.65
C ILE A 349 15.76 -16.55 -13.48
N ALA A 350 16.27 -15.73 -14.41
CA ALA A 350 15.44 -14.97 -15.33
C ALA A 350 14.52 -15.87 -16.16
N GLY A 351 15.04 -16.98 -16.70
CA GLY A 351 14.27 -17.97 -17.44
C GLY A 351 13.16 -18.62 -16.60
N TRP A 352 13.44 -18.93 -15.33
CA TRP A 352 12.45 -19.48 -14.41
C TRP A 352 11.28 -18.52 -14.17
N PHE A 353 11.56 -17.26 -13.86
CA PHE A 353 10.52 -16.24 -13.67
C PHE A 353 9.76 -15.94 -14.97
N SER A 354 10.48 -15.88 -16.09
CA SER A 354 9.88 -15.61 -17.39
C SER A 354 8.93 -16.71 -17.84
N LEU A 355 9.29 -17.96 -17.59
CA LEU A 355 8.42 -19.11 -17.82
C LEU A 355 7.17 -19.07 -16.93
N PHE A 356 7.35 -18.80 -15.64
CA PHE A 356 6.23 -18.77 -14.69
C PHE A 356 5.24 -17.62 -14.94
N LEU A 357 5.74 -16.43 -15.30
CA LEU A 357 4.92 -15.22 -15.53
C LEU A 357 4.48 -15.06 -16.99
N GLY A 358 4.95 -15.92 -17.90
CA GLY A 358 4.63 -15.87 -19.33
C GLY A 358 5.17 -14.63 -20.06
N ARG A 359 6.16 -13.93 -19.50
CA ARG A 359 6.75 -12.72 -20.10
C ARG A 359 8.20 -12.50 -19.67
N PRO A 360 9.05 -11.84 -20.48
CA PRO A 360 10.44 -11.58 -20.13
C PRO A 360 10.58 -10.77 -18.84
N CYS A 361 11.24 -11.37 -17.84
CA CYS A 361 11.54 -10.73 -16.57
C CYS A 361 12.79 -11.33 -15.92
N ARG A 362 13.37 -10.56 -14.99
CA ARG A 362 14.64 -10.91 -14.33
C ARG A 362 14.52 -10.68 -12.84
N LEU A 363 15.24 -11.47 -12.06
CA LEU A 363 15.39 -11.27 -10.63
C LEU A 363 16.66 -10.46 -10.37
N ILE A 364 16.51 -9.33 -9.70
CA ILE A 364 17.64 -8.52 -9.26
C ILE A 364 17.74 -8.51 -7.74
N ARG A 365 18.95 -8.37 -7.23
CA ARG A 365 19.27 -8.31 -5.81
C ARG A 365 19.89 -6.97 -5.47
N GLN A 366 19.49 -6.35 -4.37
CA GLN A 366 20.10 -5.12 -3.89
C GLN A 366 21.58 -5.33 -3.52
N SER A 367 22.43 -4.39 -3.93
CA SER A 367 23.81 -4.32 -3.47
C SER A 367 23.84 -3.90 -2.01
N SER A 368 24.58 -4.62 -1.15
CA SER A 368 24.90 -4.08 0.17
C SER A 368 25.91 -2.93 -0.02
N ASP A 369 25.43 -1.69 -0.03
CA ASP A 369 26.30 -0.53 -0.21
C ASP A 369 27.01 -0.20 1.12
N VAL A 370 27.92 -1.09 1.54
CA VAL A 370 28.79 -0.89 2.70
C VAL A 370 29.95 0.06 2.34
N LYS A 371 30.37 0.11 1.06
CA LYS A 371 31.62 0.79 0.65
C LYS A 371 31.47 2.23 0.16
N ASN A 372 30.31 2.68 -0.30
CA ASN A 372 30.15 4.09 -0.76
C ASN A 372 30.00 5.12 0.37
N ARG A 373 29.93 4.70 1.64
CA ARG A 373 29.82 5.60 2.81
C ARG A 373 31.07 6.46 3.07
N LEU A 374 32.21 6.13 2.48
CA LEU A 374 33.45 6.90 2.68
C LEU A 374 33.62 8.09 1.73
N HIS A 375 32.92 8.12 0.59
CA HIS A 375 33.13 9.18 -0.42
C HIS A 375 32.08 10.31 -0.41
N GLN A 376 30.98 10.17 0.33
CA GLN A 376 29.93 11.21 0.43
C GLN A 376 30.03 12.11 1.68
N LYS A 377 31.14 12.06 2.44
CA LYS A 377 31.36 12.95 3.59
C LYS A 377 31.74 14.40 3.23
N ASN A 378 31.83 14.76 1.96
CA ASN A 378 32.27 16.08 1.51
C ASN A 378 31.18 16.92 0.81
N ALA A 379 29.91 16.79 1.22
CA ALA A 379 28.89 17.79 0.92
C ALA A 379 28.42 18.43 2.23
N LYS A 380 28.65 19.74 2.33
CA LYS A 380 28.51 20.56 3.54
C LYS A 380 27.09 20.58 4.10
N GLY A 381 26.98 20.30 5.41
CA GLY A 381 26.12 21.01 6.35
C GLY A 381 24.60 20.81 6.27
N LEU A 382 24.11 19.71 6.86
CA LEU A 382 22.83 19.70 7.59
C LEU A 382 22.84 18.57 8.63
N GLY A 383 22.27 18.83 9.80
CA GLY A 383 22.34 17.98 10.99
C GLY A 383 21.86 16.54 10.79
N SER A 384 22.33 15.67 11.69
CA SER A 384 22.19 14.22 11.72
C SER A 384 20.74 13.70 11.64
N ALA A 385 20.18 13.64 10.44
CA ALA A 385 19.15 12.67 10.11
C ALA A 385 19.85 11.34 9.83
N THR A 386 19.56 10.32 10.63
CA THR A 386 19.98 8.94 10.40
C THR A 386 19.48 8.49 9.03
N ASN A 387 20.32 8.62 8.01
CA ASN A 387 20.08 8.10 6.67
C ASN A 387 20.05 6.56 6.73
N ILE A 388 18.88 6.01 7.06
CA ILE A 388 18.61 4.59 7.03
C ILE A 388 18.52 4.21 5.55
N SER A 389 19.48 3.42 5.09
CA SER A 389 19.42 2.78 3.78
C SER A 389 18.32 1.73 3.80
N LEU A 390 17.09 2.14 3.47
CA LEU A 390 15.98 1.22 3.27
C LEU A 390 16.33 0.27 2.12
N SER A 391 15.98 -1.02 2.27
CA SER A 391 16.09 -1.99 1.19
C SER A 391 15.01 -1.74 0.12
N PHE A 392 14.63 -2.70 -0.73
CA PHE A 392 13.47 -2.53 -1.62
C PHE A 392 12.11 -2.49 -0.88
N VAL A 393 12.12 -2.10 0.39
CA VAL A 393 10.97 -1.81 1.25
C VAL A 393 10.20 -0.60 0.72
N ASN A 394 8.89 -0.56 0.96
CA ASN A 394 8.04 0.54 0.53
C ASN A 394 8.18 1.77 1.45
N GLU A 395 7.88 1.61 2.74
CA GLU A 395 7.70 2.75 3.67
C GLU A 395 8.50 2.60 4.98
N ALA A 396 8.59 1.40 5.57
CA ALA A 396 9.36 1.18 6.81
C ALA A 396 9.93 -0.24 6.96
N GLN A 397 10.94 -0.39 7.82
CA GLN A 397 11.71 -1.63 8.02
C GLN A 397 10.83 -2.83 8.42
N TYR A 398 9.81 -2.60 9.25
CA TYR A 398 8.87 -3.63 9.64
C TYR A 398 7.45 -3.10 9.62
N LEU A 399 6.52 -3.99 9.32
CA LEU A 399 5.09 -3.80 9.52
C LEU A 399 4.62 -4.75 10.62
N LEU A 400 3.97 -4.20 11.64
CA LEU A 400 3.32 -4.95 12.71
C LEU A 400 1.80 -4.89 12.56
N ILE A 401 1.12 -6.01 12.78
CA ILE A 401 -0.34 -6.09 12.90
C ILE A 401 -0.74 -6.88 14.13
N ASN A 402 -1.90 -6.55 14.68
CA ASN A 402 -2.51 -7.25 15.80
C ASN A 402 -3.63 -8.19 15.33
N ILE A 403 -3.66 -9.42 15.84
CA ILE A 403 -4.71 -10.40 15.52
C ILE A 403 -6.09 -9.88 15.91
N ALA A 404 -6.24 -9.15 17.02
CA ALA A 404 -7.54 -8.62 17.43
C ALA A 404 -8.10 -7.64 16.38
N SER A 405 -7.26 -6.76 15.84
CA SER A 405 -7.60 -5.84 14.74
C SER A 405 -8.04 -6.59 13.48
N ILE A 406 -7.38 -7.72 13.17
CA ILE A 406 -7.71 -8.56 12.02
C ILE A 406 -9.04 -9.29 12.22
N LEU A 407 -9.32 -9.80 13.41
CA LEU A 407 -10.57 -10.49 13.72
C LEU A 407 -11.77 -9.54 13.64
N GLN A 408 -11.65 -8.33 14.18
CA GLN A 408 -12.69 -7.32 14.04
C GLN A 408 -12.94 -6.96 12.57
N LEU A 409 -11.88 -6.79 11.77
CA LEU A 409 -12.03 -6.57 10.33
C LEU A 409 -12.71 -7.76 9.64
N LYS A 410 -12.37 -8.99 10.03
CA LYS A 410 -12.99 -10.21 9.48
C LYS A 410 -14.50 -10.22 9.72
N GLU A 411 -14.98 -9.78 10.87
CA GLU A 411 -16.43 -9.67 11.14
C GLU A 411 -17.13 -8.73 10.14
N HIS A 412 -16.54 -7.56 9.86
CA HIS A 412 -17.07 -6.62 8.87
C HIS A 412 -17.03 -7.16 7.43
N ILE A 413 -15.95 -7.86 7.07
CA ILE A 413 -15.79 -8.43 5.72
C ILE A 413 -16.74 -9.62 5.52
N SER A 414 -16.89 -10.48 6.52
CA SER A 414 -17.73 -11.69 6.43
C SER A 414 -19.21 -11.34 6.24
N ALA A 415 -19.64 -10.15 6.65
CA ALA A 415 -20.99 -9.65 6.37
C ALA A 415 -21.22 -9.33 4.88
N ARG A 416 -20.16 -9.20 4.07
CA ARG A 416 -20.19 -8.81 2.65
C ARG A 416 -19.70 -9.91 1.70
N LEU A 417 -19.07 -10.96 2.22
CA LEU A 417 -18.58 -12.09 1.43
C LEU A 417 -19.54 -13.29 1.52
N GLU A 418 -19.71 -13.98 0.41
CA GLU A 418 -20.53 -15.21 0.33
C GLU A 418 -19.79 -16.43 0.92
N GLU A 419 -18.46 -16.41 0.92
CA GLU A 419 -17.62 -17.53 1.36
C GLU A 419 -16.88 -17.26 2.70
N PRO A 420 -16.63 -18.31 3.51
CA PRO A 420 -15.93 -18.17 4.78
C PRO A 420 -14.47 -17.76 4.55
N LEU A 421 -14.07 -16.66 5.18
CA LEU A 421 -12.70 -16.17 5.10
C LEU A 421 -11.84 -16.72 6.25
N GLU A 422 -10.77 -17.43 5.94
CA GLU A 422 -9.81 -17.93 6.93
C GLU A 422 -8.95 -16.80 7.53
N THR A 423 -8.74 -16.81 8.86
CA THR A 423 -7.99 -15.75 9.54
C THR A 423 -6.53 -15.71 9.10
N VAL A 424 -5.92 -16.87 8.85
CA VAL A 424 -4.53 -16.99 8.37
C VAL A 424 -4.38 -16.38 6.97
N GLU A 425 -5.36 -16.57 6.11
CA GLU A 425 -5.38 -15.99 4.76
C GLU A 425 -5.42 -14.46 4.87
N LEU A 426 -6.30 -13.93 5.73
CA LEU A 426 -6.44 -12.49 5.94
C LEU A 426 -5.14 -11.87 6.48
N ILE A 427 -4.48 -12.50 7.46
CA ILE A 427 -3.17 -12.08 7.98
C ILE A 427 -2.15 -11.95 6.84
N ARG A 428 -2.10 -12.93 5.92
CA ARG A 428 -1.14 -12.95 4.80
C ARG A 428 -1.40 -11.82 3.80
N ARG A 429 -2.65 -11.37 3.59
CA ARG A 429 -2.98 -10.22 2.73
C ARG A 429 -2.34 -8.91 3.20
N PHE A 430 -2.17 -8.73 4.52
CA PHE A 430 -1.56 -7.51 5.07
C PHE A 430 -0.05 -7.48 4.93
N ARG A 431 0.58 -8.61 4.61
CA ARG A 431 2.01 -8.72 4.36
C ARG A 431 2.88 -8.16 5.50
N ALA A 432 2.38 -8.29 6.73
CA ALA A 432 3.09 -7.87 7.94
C ALA A 432 4.33 -8.73 8.17
N ASN A 433 5.34 -8.16 8.84
CA ASN A 433 6.52 -8.89 9.28
C ASN A 433 6.32 -9.50 10.66
N ILE A 434 5.64 -8.77 11.55
CA ILE A 434 5.40 -9.16 12.93
C ILE A 434 3.90 -9.20 13.15
N VAL A 435 3.39 -10.35 13.59
CA VAL A 435 2.00 -10.51 14.00
C VAL A 435 1.98 -10.72 15.50
N ILE A 436 1.13 -9.98 16.20
CA ILE A 436 1.02 -10.07 17.66
C ILE A 436 -0.40 -10.45 18.10
N SER A 437 -0.50 -11.03 19.28
CA SER A 437 -1.77 -11.18 20.00
C SER A 437 -1.83 -10.16 21.11
N ALA A 438 -2.60 -9.09 20.90
CA ALA A 438 -2.92 -8.10 21.93
C ALA A 438 -4.43 -8.18 22.28
N PRO A 439 -4.84 -7.81 23.51
CA PRO A 439 -6.24 -7.96 23.95
C PRO A 439 -7.25 -7.06 23.22
N GLU A 440 -6.87 -5.84 22.85
CA GLU A 440 -7.77 -4.85 22.25
C GLU A 440 -7.47 -4.66 20.76
N SER A 441 -8.52 -4.53 19.95
CA SER A 441 -8.38 -4.20 18.53
C SER A 441 -7.83 -2.79 18.36
N PHE A 442 -6.85 -2.63 17.48
CA PHE A 442 -6.20 -1.37 17.13
C PHE A 442 -5.42 -0.68 18.26
N GLU A 443 -5.21 -1.33 19.41
CA GLU A 443 -4.42 -0.75 20.50
C GLU A 443 -2.98 -0.45 20.08
N GLU A 444 -2.47 -1.14 19.05
CA GLU A 444 -1.16 -0.89 18.48
C GLU A 444 -0.98 0.52 17.93
N GLU A 445 -2.06 1.22 17.58
CA GLU A 445 -2.02 2.58 17.03
C GLU A 445 -1.68 3.63 18.09
N GLU A 446 -1.86 3.32 19.37
CA GLU A 446 -1.58 4.21 20.52
C GLU A 446 -0.13 4.12 21.00
N TRP A 447 0.67 3.24 20.41
CA TRP A 447 2.04 3.01 20.85
C TRP A 447 3.02 4.01 20.21
N ALA A 448 3.94 4.51 21.02
CA ALA A 448 5.08 5.32 20.58
C ALA A 448 6.31 4.45 20.35
N GLU A 449 6.53 3.47 21.21
CA GLU A 449 7.65 2.52 21.14
C GLU A 449 7.21 1.12 21.57
N ILE A 450 7.92 0.10 21.11
CA ILE A 450 7.74 -1.27 21.61
C ILE A 450 9.10 -1.92 21.87
N SER A 451 9.16 -2.78 22.88
CA SER A 451 10.32 -3.65 23.14
C SER A 451 9.93 -5.12 22.97
N ILE A 452 10.77 -5.91 22.31
CA ILE A 452 10.61 -7.35 22.14
C ILE A 452 11.94 -8.03 22.49
N GLY A 453 12.02 -8.61 23.69
CA GLY A 453 13.30 -9.09 24.22
C GLY A 453 14.32 -7.96 24.36
N ALA A 454 15.48 -8.07 23.70
CA ALA A 454 16.51 -7.03 23.69
C ALA A 454 16.29 -5.94 22.62
N LEU A 455 15.38 -6.19 21.67
CA LEU A 455 15.11 -5.28 20.55
C LEU A 455 14.19 -4.14 20.99
N ARG A 456 14.50 -2.92 20.55
CA ARG A 456 13.64 -1.74 20.71
C ARG A 456 13.24 -1.19 19.37
N PHE A 457 11.96 -0.87 19.22
CA PHE A 457 11.42 -0.33 18.00
C PHE A 457 10.68 0.97 18.28
N GLN A 458 10.94 1.98 17.47
CA GLN A 458 10.12 3.18 17.40
C GLN A 458 8.93 2.95 16.48
N VAL A 459 7.75 3.38 16.91
CA VAL A 459 6.55 3.41 16.06
C VAL A 459 6.62 4.65 15.19
N VAL A 460 6.71 4.45 13.88
CA VAL A 460 6.79 5.54 12.89
C VAL A 460 5.40 6.12 12.62
N GLY A 461 4.38 5.27 12.62
CA GLY A 461 3.00 5.67 12.34
C GLY A 461 2.14 4.55 11.78
N PRO A 462 0.85 4.82 11.49
CA PRO A 462 -0.08 3.86 10.93
C PRO A 462 0.28 3.49 9.48
N CYS A 463 0.03 2.23 9.11
CA CYS A 463 0.25 1.74 7.75
C CYS A 463 -1.01 1.94 6.90
N SER A 464 -0.92 2.85 5.93
CA SER A 464 -1.95 3.04 4.91
C SER A 464 -2.00 1.84 3.95
N ARG A 465 -3.15 1.17 3.89
CA ARG A 465 -3.34 0.01 3.03
C ARG A 465 -3.72 0.42 1.61
N CYS A 466 -3.26 -0.37 0.65
CA CYS A 466 -3.56 -0.22 -0.77
C CYS A 466 -4.07 -1.54 -1.34
N GLN A 467 -4.37 -1.55 -2.64
CA GLN A 467 -4.96 -2.70 -3.37
C GLN A 467 -4.23 -4.04 -3.24
N VAL A 468 -3.01 -4.06 -2.74
CA VAL A 468 -2.27 -5.32 -2.49
C VAL A 468 -3.06 -6.23 -1.54
N ILE A 469 -3.80 -5.67 -0.58
CA ILE A 469 -4.64 -6.48 0.34
C ILE A 469 -5.83 -7.13 -0.37
N CYS A 470 -6.21 -6.63 -1.55
CA CYS A 470 -7.28 -7.20 -2.35
C CYS A 470 -6.84 -8.47 -3.08
N ILE A 471 -5.56 -8.83 -3.05
CA ILE A 471 -5.02 -10.00 -3.75
C ILE A 471 -5.02 -11.19 -2.81
N ASP A 472 -5.71 -12.25 -3.20
CA ASP A 472 -5.64 -13.55 -2.53
C ASP A 472 -4.21 -14.11 -2.64
N GLN A 473 -3.60 -14.42 -1.50
CA GLN A 473 -2.20 -14.85 -1.48
C GLN A 473 -2.02 -16.33 -1.85
N GLN A 474 -3.10 -17.08 -2.07
CA GLN A 474 -3.10 -18.48 -2.50
C GLN A 474 -3.52 -18.65 -3.97
N SER A 475 -4.50 -17.89 -4.46
CA SER A 475 -4.98 -17.96 -5.85
C SER A 475 -4.41 -16.87 -6.76
N GLY A 476 -4.03 -15.71 -6.19
CA GLY A 476 -3.64 -14.52 -6.96
C GLY A 476 -4.83 -13.74 -7.54
N GLU A 477 -6.06 -14.14 -7.22
CA GLU A 477 -7.26 -13.43 -7.66
C GLU A 477 -7.46 -12.12 -6.92
N ARG A 478 -8.11 -11.16 -7.58
CA ARG A 478 -8.39 -9.84 -7.01
C ARG A 478 -9.82 -9.76 -6.51
N ASN A 479 -9.96 -9.41 -5.24
CA ASN A 479 -11.25 -9.08 -4.63
C ASN A 479 -11.21 -7.65 -4.08
N LYS A 480 -11.88 -6.73 -4.78
CA LYS A 480 -11.89 -5.29 -4.46
C LYS A 480 -12.62 -4.98 -3.15
N GLU A 481 -13.53 -5.85 -2.70
CA GLU A 481 -14.32 -5.66 -1.49
C GLU A 481 -13.45 -5.53 -0.24
N PHE A 482 -12.24 -6.10 -0.21
CA PHE A 482 -11.36 -6.03 0.96
C PHE A 482 -10.98 -4.61 1.36
N LEU A 483 -10.51 -3.80 0.41
CA LEU A 483 -10.09 -2.43 0.73
C LEU A 483 -11.30 -1.52 1.00
N GLN A 484 -12.42 -1.76 0.32
CA GLN A 484 -13.69 -1.06 0.61
C GLN A 484 -14.24 -1.41 1.99
N SER A 485 -14.22 -2.69 2.37
CA SER A 485 -14.66 -3.19 3.68
C SER A 485 -13.77 -2.69 4.80
N LEU A 486 -12.44 -2.68 4.59
CA LEU A 486 -11.51 -2.03 5.51
C LEU A 486 -11.85 -0.54 5.66
N SER A 487 -12.11 0.14 4.54
CA SER A 487 -12.48 1.55 4.57
C SER A 487 -13.76 1.78 5.36
N ALA A 488 -14.80 0.97 5.14
CA ALA A 488 -16.06 1.05 5.86
C ALA A 488 -15.89 0.76 7.36
N ALA A 489 -15.17 -0.30 7.72
CA ALA A 489 -14.92 -0.71 9.11
C ALA A 489 -14.12 0.35 9.91
N ARG A 490 -13.32 1.16 9.22
CA ARG A 490 -12.44 2.16 9.82
C ARG A 490 -12.95 3.59 9.67
N GLY A 491 -14.27 3.77 9.46
CA GLY A 491 -14.86 5.11 9.34
C GLY A 491 -14.31 5.88 8.15
N ARG A 492 -14.25 5.24 6.99
CA ARG A 492 -13.64 5.75 5.76
C ARG A 492 -12.14 6.05 5.94
N LYS A 493 -11.37 5.28 6.70
CA LYS A 493 -9.89 5.29 6.68
C LYS A 493 -9.37 3.98 6.09
N THR A 494 -8.19 3.96 5.47
CA THR A 494 -7.62 2.72 4.93
C THR A 494 -6.40 2.24 5.70
N ASN A 495 -6.23 2.64 6.96
CA ASN A 495 -5.09 2.23 7.77
C ASN A 495 -5.34 0.90 8.51
N LEU A 496 -4.32 0.05 8.56
CA LEU A 496 -4.27 -1.12 9.44
C LEU A 496 -2.83 -1.53 9.70
N GLY A 497 -2.49 -1.69 10.97
CA GLY A 497 -1.13 -1.98 11.43
C GLY A 497 -0.26 -0.75 11.53
N ILE A 498 0.92 -0.93 12.10
CA ILE A 498 1.88 0.14 12.37
C ILE A 498 3.24 -0.16 11.77
N TYR A 499 3.91 0.90 11.33
CA TYR A 499 5.29 0.84 10.89
C TYR A 499 6.23 0.96 12.06
N LEU A 500 7.26 0.10 12.06
CA LEU A 500 8.29 0.09 13.07
C LEU A 500 9.65 0.35 12.46
N MET A 501 10.50 1.00 13.24
CA MET A 501 11.91 1.23 12.95
C MET A 501 12.75 0.73 14.11
N ASN A 502 13.75 -0.10 13.83
CA ASN A 502 14.63 -0.62 14.87
C ASN A 502 15.54 0.50 15.39
N GLN A 503 15.63 0.63 16.72
CA GLN A 503 16.59 1.48 17.40
C GLN A 503 17.73 0.59 17.92
N PRO A 504 18.82 0.42 17.16
CA PRO A 504 19.91 -0.46 17.60
C PRO A 504 20.53 0.08 18.88
N LEU A 505 20.52 -0.73 19.94
CA LEU A 505 21.46 -0.52 21.04
C LEU A 505 22.86 -0.86 20.52
N HIS A 506 23.91 -0.30 21.14
CA HIS A 506 25.31 -0.46 20.75
C HIS A 506 25.87 -1.91 20.82
N SER A 507 25.05 -2.96 20.73
CA SER A 507 25.44 -4.36 20.77
C SER A 507 25.93 -4.88 19.40
N SER A 508 27.07 -5.57 19.43
CA SER A 508 27.82 -6.04 18.26
C SER A 508 27.31 -7.36 17.64
N PHE A 509 26.07 -7.78 17.90
CA PHE A 509 25.54 -9.07 17.44
C PHE A 509 24.14 -8.93 16.85
N PRO A 510 23.77 -9.75 15.86
CA PRO A 510 22.40 -9.72 15.33
C PRO A 510 21.45 -10.23 16.41
N ASP A 511 20.68 -9.33 16.99
CA ASP A 511 19.58 -9.67 17.89
C ASP A 511 18.57 -10.56 17.13
N ILE A 512 18.07 -11.60 17.80
CA ILE A 512 17.11 -12.56 17.21
C ILE A 512 15.71 -12.18 17.66
N LEU A 513 14.78 -12.09 16.71
CA LEU A 513 13.36 -11.97 16.98
C LEU A 513 12.72 -13.37 16.97
N SER A 514 12.00 -13.73 18.03
CA SER A 514 11.39 -15.06 18.18
C SER A 514 9.89 -14.99 18.46
N VAL A 515 9.13 -15.92 17.89
CA VAL A 515 7.72 -16.18 18.23
C VAL A 515 7.60 -16.56 19.71
N GLY A 516 6.54 -16.11 20.36
CA GLY A 516 6.30 -16.27 21.80
C GLY A 516 6.94 -15.18 22.66
N SER A 517 7.80 -14.33 22.10
CA SER A 517 8.41 -13.21 22.83
C SER A 517 7.33 -12.24 23.30
N GLN A 518 7.47 -11.76 24.53
CA GLN A 518 6.60 -10.73 25.07
C GLN A 518 6.88 -9.38 24.40
N VAL A 519 5.82 -8.65 24.07
CA VAL A 519 5.88 -7.29 23.54
C VAL A 519 5.53 -6.32 24.66
N LEU A 520 6.39 -5.35 24.90
CA LEU A 520 6.21 -4.31 25.91
C LEU A 520 6.04 -2.96 25.21
N PRO A 521 4.82 -2.45 25.05
CA PRO A 521 4.58 -1.15 24.44
C PRO A 521 4.80 0.00 25.44
N VAL A 522 5.16 1.15 24.89
CA VAL A 522 5.14 2.47 25.52
C VAL A 522 4.10 3.29 24.78
N LEU A 523 3.14 3.86 25.51
CA LEU A 523 2.07 4.67 24.93
C LEU A 523 2.59 6.04 24.48
N LYS A 524 1.91 6.65 23.51
CA LYS A 524 2.11 8.06 23.17
C LYS A 524 1.74 8.94 24.37
N ASP A 525 2.53 9.98 24.62
CA ASP A 525 2.18 10.98 25.62
C ASP A 525 0.92 11.73 25.16
N ASN A 526 -0.20 11.50 25.83
CA ASN A 526 -1.39 12.32 25.66
C ASN A 526 -1.12 13.68 26.32
N THR A 527 -0.64 14.66 25.57
CA THR A 527 -0.80 16.07 25.94
C THR A 527 -2.27 16.46 25.76
N GLU A 528 -3.12 15.96 26.67
CA GLU A 528 -4.37 16.66 26.96
C GLU A 528 -3.99 18.03 27.52
N ILE A 529 -4.24 19.07 26.72
CA ILE A 529 -4.20 20.45 27.18
C ILE A 529 -5.29 20.56 28.25
N GLN A 530 -4.89 20.49 29.52
CA GLN A 530 -5.78 20.85 30.61
C GLN A 530 -6.25 22.30 30.36
N PRO A 531 -7.57 22.58 30.37
CA PRO A 531 -8.04 23.96 30.34
C PRO A 531 -7.45 24.67 31.56
N PRO A 532 -7.02 25.94 31.43
CA PRO A 532 -6.45 26.67 32.55
C PRO A 532 -7.47 26.69 33.68
N THR A 533 -7.10 26.11 34.81
CA THR A 533 -7.82 26.23 36.07
C THR A 533 -7.99 27.72 36.37
N SER A 534 -9.24 28.17 36.37
CA SER A 534 -9.64 29.45 36.91
C SER A 534 -9.25 29.49 38.39
N SER A 535 -8.16 30.17 38.72
CA SER A 535 -7.90 30.63 40.08
C SER A 535 -8.69 31.91 40.30
N GLU A 536 -9.79 31.79 41.05
CA GLU A 536 -10.35 32.89 41.83
C GLU A 536 -9.32 33.29 42.90
N GLU A 537 -8.85 34.54 42.87
CA GLU A 537 -8.82 35.50 44.00
C GLU A 537 -8.36 36.88 43.50
#